data_AF-A0A350LUN1-F1
#
_entry.id   AF-A0A350LUN1-F1
#
_cell.length_a   1.000
_cell.length_b   1.000
_cell.length_c   1.000
_cell.angle_alpha   90.00
_cell.angle_beta   90.00
_cell.angle_gamma   90.00
#
_symmetry.space_group_name_H-M   'P 1'
#
loop_
_entity.id
_entity.type
_entity.pdbx_description
1 polymer ?
#
loop_
_entity_poly.entity_id
_entity_poly.type
_entity_poly.pdbx_seq_one_letter_code
_entity_poly.pdbx_strand_id
1 'polypeptide(L)'
;MKRYLAISGLFVTVACASPDGDVVRSYFGEAGSLVDNGAFGEASMNNHLVMTGERSYVFDLANRFASEVDSTVNFSFDSDVLDAGARDTLREQ
;
A
#
# COMPACT_ATOMS: atom_id res chain seq x y z
N MET A 1 67.02 6.24 -14.21
CA MET A 1 66.49 6.62 -12.88
C MET A 1 65.35 7.63 -12.94
N LYS A 2 65.45 8.76 -13.66
CA LYS A 2 64.34 9.75 -13.78
C LYS A 2 63.02 9.19 -14.38
N ARG A 3 63.09 8.23 -15.31
CA ARG A 3 61.89 7.61 -15.93
C ARG A 3 61.11 6.71 -14.97
N TYR A 4 61.78 6.07 -14.01
CA TYR A 4 61.12 5.23 -12.99
C TYR A 4 60.39 6.07 -11.94
N LEU A 5 60.94 7.25 -11.61
CA LEU A 5 60.31 8.25 -10.74
C LEU A 5 59.01 8.82 -11.32
N ALA A 6 58.95 9.01 -12.64
CA ALA A 6 57.73 9.46 -13.31
C ALA A 6 56.61 8.40 -13.32
N ILE A 7 56.98 7.11 -13.41
CA ILE A 7 56.02 6.00 -13.42
C ILE A 7 55.43 5.76 -12.02
N SER A 8 56.23 5.88 -10.95
CA SER A 8 55.72 5.76 -9.57
C SER A 8 54.74 6.87 -9.18
N GLY A 9 54.89 8.08 -9.74
CA GLY A 9 53.98 9.20 -9.47
C GLY A 9 52.55 8.97 -10.02
N LEU A 10 52.44 8.29 -11.16
CA LEU A 10 51.15 8.03 -11.82
C LEU A 10 50.31 6.98 -11.07
N PHE A 11 50.95 6.03 -10.37
CA PHE A 11 50.25 5.04 -9.55
C PHE A 11 49.63 5.65 -8.28
N VAL A 12 50.24 6.69 -7.72
CA VAL A 12 49.74 7.34 -6.48
C VAL A 12 48.47 8.15 -6.74
N THR A 13 48.29 8.71 -7.94
CA THR A 13 47.11 9.54 -8.26
C THR A 13 45.81 8.75 -8.44
N VAL A 14 45.88 7.44 -8.72
CA VAL A 14 44.68 6.58 -8.83
C VAL A 14 44.15 6.15 -7.45
N ALA A 15 44.97 6.22 -6.40
CA ALA A 15 44.57 5.83 -5.04
C ALA A 15 43.60 6.83 -4.36
N CYS A 16 43.41 8.03 -4.93
CA CYS A 16 42.43 9.01 -4.44
C CYS A 16 41.10 9.01 -5.20
N ALA A 17 40.87 8.06 -6.12
CA ALA A 17 39.54 7.90 -6.70
C ALA A 17 38.56 7.53 -5.57
N SER A 18 37.50 8.33 -5.43
CA SER A 18 36.41 7.97 -4.52
C SER A 18 35.87 6.60 -4.92
N PRO A 19 35.55 5.70 -3.98
CA PRO A 19 34.98 4.42 -4.32
C PRO A 19 33.72 4.64 -5.17
N ASP A 20 33.69 4.07 -6.38
CA ASP A 20 32.47 4.01 -7.18
C ASP A 20 31.51 3.05 -6.48
N GLY A 21 30.61 3.62 -5.68
CA GLY A 21 29.59 2.88 -4.95
C GLY A 21 28.91 3.80 -3.93
N ASP A 22 27.60 3.67 -3.80
CA ASP A 22 26.84 4.36 -2.75
C ASP A 22 27.38 3.93 -1.39
N VAL A 23 28.26 4.76 -0.82
CA VAL A 23 28.71 4.59 0.57
C VAL A 23 27.53 4.99 1.44
N VAL A 24 26.68 4.02 1.78
CA VAL A 24 25.49 4.25 2.58
C VAL A 24 25.91 4.60 4.02
N ARG A 25 26.03 5.89 4.31
CA ARG A 25 26.52 6.39 5.60
C ARG A 25 25.37 6.39 6.62
N SER A 26 25.34 5.39 7.50
CA SER A 26 24.36 5.29 8.60
C SER A 26 24.61 6.26 9.77
N TYR A 27 25.73 6.99 9.82
CA TYR A 27 26.15 7.74 11.01
C TYR A 27 25.33 9.01 11.30
N PHE A 28 24.63 9.57 10.30
CA PHE A 28 23.76 10.73 10.47
C PHE A 28 22.27 10.35 10.49
N GLY A 29 21.96 9.06 10.34
CA GLY A 29 20.60 8.54 10.29
C GLY A 29 20.27 7.72 11.54
N GLU A 30 18.98 7.52 11.77
CA GLU A 30 18.50 6.63 12.81
C GLU A 30 18.93 5.19 12.53
N ALA A 31 19.14 4.42 13.60
CA ALA A 31 19.51 3.01 13.49
C ALA A 31 18.41 2.25 12.72
N GLY A 32 18.80 1.54 11.66
CA GLY A 32 17.86 0.83 10.81
C GLY A 32 17.34 1.63 9.60
N SER A 33 17.67 2.92 9.47
CA SER A 33 17.26 3.75 8.32
C SER A 33 17.68 3.21 6.95
N LEU A 34 18.74 2.38 6.89
CA LEU A 34 19.19 1.74 5.65
C LEU A 34 18.36 0.50 5.26
N VAL A 35 17.67 -0.09 6.23
CA VAL A 35 16.87 -1.32 6.08
C VAL A 35 15.38 -0.99 6.10
N ASP A 36 15.02 0.18 6.63
CA ASP A 36 13.65 0.68 6.63
C ASP A 36 13.18 0.93 5.19
N ASN A 37 12.25 0.09 4.76
CA ASN A 37 11.57 0.16 3.48
C ASN A 37 10.22 0.90 3.59
N GLY A 38 9.96 1.56 4.72
CA GLY A 38 8.70 2.24 5.01
C GLY A 38 7.57 1.30 5.45
N ALA A 39 7.85 0.01 5.70
CA ALA A 39 6.84 -0.97 6.13
C ALA A 39 6.79 -1.15 7.66
N PHE A 40 7.49 -0.30 8.42
CA PHE A 40 7.46 -0.37 9.88
C PHE A 40 6.03 -0.20 10.40
N GLY A 41 5.55 -1.18 11.17
CA GLY A 41 4.21 -1.17 11.75
C GLY A 41 3.10 -1.74 10.86
N GLU A 42 3.34 -1.99 9.56
CA GLU A 42 2.33 -2.53 8.63
C GLU A 42 1.76 -3.87 9.10
N ALA A 43 2.59 -4.78 9.62
CA ALA A 43 2.12 -6.06 10.15
C ALA A 43 1.19 -5.89 11.36
N SER A 44 1.52 -4.95 12.26
CA SER A 44 0.70 -4.65 13.44
C SER A 44 -0.62 -3.98 13.04
N MET A 45 -0.57 -3.02 12.11
CA MET A 45 -1.76 -2.38 11.56
C MET A 45 -2.65 -3.42 10.86
N ASN A 46 -2.09 -4.25 9.99
CA ASN A 46 -2.82 -5.30 9.30
C ASN A 46 -3.49 -6.27 10.29
N ASN A 47 -2.75 -6.73 11.29
CA ASN A 47 -3.30 -7.61 12.31
C ASN A 47 -4.43 -6.92 13.08
N HIS A 48 -4.27 -5.64 13.44
CA HIS A 48 -5.33 -4.86 14.09
C HIS A 48 -6.58 -4.83 13.21
N LEU A 49 -6.47 -4.40 11.95
CA LEU A 49 -7.61 -4.30 11.03
C LEU A 49 -8.32 -5.64 10.82
N VAL A 50 -7.58 -6.74 10.79
CA VAL A 50 -8.16 -8.09 10.66
C VAL A 50 -8.84 -8.52 11.96
N MET A 51 -8.19 -8.32 13.10
CA MET A 51 -8.71 -8.78 14.40
C MET A 51 -9.87 -7.94 14.92
N THR A 52 -9.95 -6.65 14.58
CA THR A 52 -11.09 -5.78 14.90
C THR A 52 -12.21 -5.87 13.88
N GLY A 53 -12.00 -6.57 12.75
CA GLY A 53 -12.95 -6.65 11.65
C GLY A 53 -13.02 -5.39 10.78
N GLU A 54 -12.20 -4.36 11.05
CA GLU A 54 -12.16 -3.11 10.27
C GLU A 54 -11.79 -3.33 8.79
N ARG A 55 -11.02 -4.39 8.50
CA ARG A 55 -10.69 -4.79 7.12
C ARG A 55 -11.90 -5.35 6.35
N SER A 56 -12.89 -5.91 7.04
CA SER A 56 -14.03 -6.61 6.44
C SER A 56 -15.31 -5.76 6.38
N TYR A 57 -15.32 -4.59 7.01
CA TYR A 57 -16.51 -3.74 7.17
C TYR A 57 -17.28 -3.48 5.86
N VAL A 58 -16.59 -3.24 4.73
CA VAL A 58 -17.25 -2.99 3.44
C VAL A 58 -17.97 -4.23 2.93
N PHE A 59 -17.35 -5.41 3.08
CA PHE A 59 -17.95 -6.67 2.66
C PHE A 59 -19.13 -7.04 3.56
N ASP A 60 -19.01 -6.80 4.87
CA ASP A 60 -20.06 -7.05 5.83
C ASP A 60 -21.27 -6.14 5.58
N LEU A 61 -21.06 -4.85 5.29
CA LEU A 61 -22.12 -3.94 4.89
C LEU A 61 -22.76 -4.32 3.56
N ALA A 62 -21.96 -4.73 2.57
CA ALA A 62 -22.48 -5.18 1.28
C ALA A 62 -23.35 -6.44 1.42
N ASN A 63 -22.93 -7.41 2.23
CA ASN A 63 -23.72 -8.59 2.53
C ASN A 63 -25.03 -8.24 3.25
N ARG A 64 -24.96 -7.34 4.24
CA ARG A 64 -26.15 -6.87 4.94
C ARG A 64 -27.12 -6.19 3.99
N PHE A 65 -26.65 -5.27 3.16
CA PHE A 65 -27.47 -4.61 2.15
C PHE A 65 -28.12 -5.63 1.21
N ALA A 66 -27.37 -6.61 0.71
CA ALA A 66 -27.90 -7.66 -0.15
C ALA A 66 -28.91 -8.60 0.56
N SER A 67 -28.83 -8.72 1.89
CA SER A 67 -29.78 -9.52 2.68
C SER A 67 -31.02 -8.76 3.11
N GLU A 68 -30.91 -7.44 3.29
CA GLU A 68 -31.98 -6.59 3.82
C GLU A 68 -32.78 -5.92 2.69
N VAL A 69 -32.20 -5.76 1.49
CA VAL A 69 -32.85 -5.12 0.33
C VAL A 69 -33.08 -6.13 -0.78
N ASP A 70 -34.35 -6.32 -1.16
CA ASP A 70 -34.71 -7.14 -2.32
C ASP A 70 -34.11 -6.54 -3.61
N SER A 71 -33.28 -7.31 -4.30
CA SER A 71 -32.58 -6.89 -5.52
C SER A 71 -33.43 -6.99 -6.79
N THR A 72 -34.62 -7.58 -6.69
CA THR A 72 -35.51 -7.84 -7.82
C THR A 72 -36.84 -7.14 -7.61
N VAL A 73 -37.23 -6.31 -8.56
CA VAL A 73 -38.55 -5.67 -8.59
C VAL A 73 -39.49 -6.53 -9.44
N ASN A 74 -40.69 -6.80 -8.93
CA ASN A 74 -41.68 -7.59 -9.65
C ASN A 74 -42.79 -6.70 -10.23
N PHE A 75 -43.05 -6.83 -11.53
CA PHE A 75 -44.14 -6.12 -12.21
C PHE A 75 -45.27 -7.09 -12.54
N SER A 76 -46.52 -6.63 -12.42
CA SER A 76 -47.67 -7.39 -12.90
C SER A 76 -47.71 -7.42 -14.43
N PHE A 77 -48.35 -8.43 -15.02
CA PHE A 77 -48.49 -8.53 -16.47
C PHE A 77 -49.12 -7.24 -17.04
N ASP A 78 -48.49 -6.69 -18.09
CA ASP A 78 -48.88 -5.44 -18.75
C ASP A 78 -48.93 -4.21 -17.81
N SER A 79 -48.03 -4.13 -16.83
CA SER A 79 -47.94 -3.00 -15.89
C SER A 79 -46.51 -2.51 -15.69
N ASP A 80 -46.36 -1.20 -15.54
CA ASP A 80 -45.14 -0.46 -15.21
C ASP A 80 -45.13 0.07 -13.77
N VAL A 81 -46.14 -0.29 -12.97
CA VAL A 81 -46.29 0.18 -11.59
C VAL A 81 -45.42 -0.66 -10.66
N LEU A 82 -44.57 0.01 -9.88
CA LEU A 82 -43.77 -0.61 -8.82
C LEU A 82 -44.65 -1.27 -7.75
N ASP A 83 -44.27 -2.47 -7.32
CA ASP A 83 -44.94 -3.16 -6.21
C ASP A 83 -44.77 -2.41 -4.88
N ALA A 84 -45.58 -2.77 -3.88
CA ALA A 84 -45.59 -2.08 -2.60
C ALA A 84 -44.23 -2.16 -1.86
N GLY A 85 -43.56 -3.31 -1.90
CA GLY A 85 -42.26 -3.51 -1.25
C GLY A 85 -41.17 -2.65 -1.87
N ALA A 86 -41.08 -2.65 -3.21
CA ALA A 86 -40.11 -1.81 -3.93
C ALA A 86 -40.32 -0.30 -3.67
N ARG A 87 -41.58 0.14 -3.51
CA ARG A 87 -41.89 1.55 -3.20
C ARG A 87 -41.53 1.93 -1.77
N ASP A 88 -41.67 1.01 -0.82
CA ASP A 88 -41.30 1.27 0.57
C ASP A 88 -39.78 1.34 0.73
N THR A 89 -39.03 0.44 0.08
CA THR A 89 -37.55 0.53 0.02
C THR A 89 -37.07 1.87 -0.54
N LEU A 90 -37.68 2.38 -1.62
CA LEU A 90 -37.30 3.66 -2.22
C LEU A 90 -37.61 4.87 -1.32
N ARG A 91 -38.54 4.76 -0.36
CA ARG A 91 -38.89 5.85 0.57
C ARG A 91 -37.96 5.93 1.78
N GLU A 92 -37.28 4.84 2.09
CA GLU A 92 -36.34 4.75 3.22
C GLU A 92 -34.91 5.22 2.85
N GLN A 93 -34.62 5.35 1.55
CA GLN A 93 -33.37 5.97 1.03
C GLN A 93 -33.41 7.50 1.12
#